data_AF-A0A7Y4UEN4-F1
#
_entry.id   AF-A0A7Y4UEN4-F1
#
_cell.length_a   1.000
_cell.length_b   1.000
_cell.length_c   1.000
_cell.angle_alpha   90.00
_cell.angle_beta   90.00
_cell.angle_gamma   90.00
#
_symmetry.space_group_name_H-M   'P 1'
#
loop_
_entity.id
_entity.type
_entity.pdbx_description
1 polymer ?
#
loop_
_entity_poly.entity_id
_entity_poly.type
_entity_poly.pdbx_seq_one_letter_code
_entity_poly.pdbx_strand_id
1 'polypeptide(L)' 'MPYQLEFEHLVEYDTREVGISVPISLSLGGHTEEFVAKLDCGASACIFERAHGEALGVVIEAG' A
#
# COMPACT_ATOMS: atom_id res chain seq x y z
N MET A 1 17.12 -10.22 -25.47
CA MET A 1 16.47 -8.93 -25.75
C MET A 1 16.55 -8.09 -24.48
N PRO A 2 17.25 -6.95 -24.45
CA PRO A 2 17.18 -6.05 -23.32
C PRO A 2 15.83 -5.34 -23.33
N TYR A 3 15.10 -5.37 -22.22
CA TYR A 3 13.91 -4.57 -22.01
C TYR A 3 14.35 -3.27 -21.31
N GLN A 4 13.99 -2.12 -21.87
CA GLN A 4 14.17 -0.84 -21.21
C GLN A 4 12.99 -0.63 -20.26
N LEU A 5 13.29 -0.49 -18.96
CA LEU A 5 12.31 -0.15 -17.94
C LEU A 5 12.46 1.32 -17.60
N GLU A 6 11.34 2.04 -17.60
CA GLU A 6 11.25 3.43 -17.18
C GLU A 6 10.26 3.52 -16.01
N PHE A 7 10.57 4.36 -15.03
CA PHE A 7 9.77 4.52 -13.82
C PHE A 7 9.49 6.01 -13.61
N GLU A 8 8.22 6.35 -13.37
CA GLU A 8 7.77 7.73 -13.16
C GLU A 8 8.05 8.24 -11.74
N HIS A 9 8.20 7.31 -10.78
CA HIS A 9 8.32 7.62 -9.36
C HIS A 9 9.52 6.92 -8.73
N LEU A 10 10.25 7.67 -7.90
CA LEU A 10 11.27 7.16 -7.00
C LEU A 10 10.79 7.38 -5.57
N VAL A 11 10.84 6.33 -4.74
CA VAL A 11 10.47 6.40 -3.32
C VAL A 11 11.67 6.01 -2.49
N GLU A 12 12.11 6.92 -1.63
CA GLU A 12 13.12 6.64 -0.61
C GLU A 12 12.45 6.03 0.62
N TYR A 13 13.10 5.04 1.24
CA TYR A 13 12.63 4.40 2.47
C TYR A 13 13.75 4.38 3.51
N ASP A 14 13.37 4.34 4.78
CA ASP A 14 14.34 4.30 5.87
C ASP A 14 15.02 2.93 5.95
N THR A 15 16.29 2.88 5.59
CA THR A 15 17.10 1.65 5.58
C THR A 15 17.52 1.19 6.99
N ARG A 16 17.24 2.00 8.03
CA ARG A 16 17.45 1.61 9.44
C ARG A 16 16.32 0.75 9.97
N GLU A 17 15.15 0.82 9.33
CA GLU A 17 13.98 0.00 9.65
C GLU A 17 14.04 -1.34 8.91
N VAL A 18 13.49 -2.39 9.50
CA VAL A 18 13.44 -3.71 8.84
C VAL A 18 12.43 -3.68 7.70
N GLY A 19 12.89 -4.02 6.50
CA GLY A 19 12.07 -4.09 5.29
C GLY A 19 11.86 -2.74 4.61
N ILE A 20 11.02 -2.71 3.58
CA ILE A 20 10.76 -1.51 2.78
C ILE A 20 9.41 -0.93 3.19
N SER A 21 9.42 0.28 3.72
CA SER A 21 8.21 1.04 4.06
C SER A 21 7.98 2.13 3.02
N VAL A 22 6.78 2.19 2.43
CA VAL A 22 6.42 3.20 1.42
C VAL A 22 5.10 3.88 1.77
N PRO A 23 4.96 5.20 1.53
CA PRO A 23 3.67 5.87 1.63
C PRO A 23 2.72 5.35 0.54
N ILE A 24 1.49 5.06 0.91
CA ILE A 24 0.44 4.64 -0.02
C ILE A 24 -0.86 5.39 0.26
N SER A 25 -1.74 5.38 -0.74
CA SER A 25 -3.13 5.79 -0.60
C SER A 25 -4.05 4.60 -0.91
N LEU A 26 -5.05 4.38 -0.06
CA LEU A 26 -6.19 3.52 -0.35
C LEU A 26 -7.41 4.40 -0.63
N SER A 27 -8.15 4.11 -1.69
CA SER A 27 -9.34 4.88 -2.05
C SER A 27 -10.52 3.97 -2.37
N LEU A 28 -11.70 4.35 -1.85
CA LEU A 28 -12.97 3.70 -2.14
C LEU A 28 -14.09 4.73 -2.11
N GLY A 29 -14.89 4.81 -3.19
CA GLY A 29 -16.13 5.59 -3.19
C GLY A 29 -15.98 7.06 -2.77
N GLY A 30 -14.94 7.77 -3.23
CA GLY A 30 -14.69 9.17 -2.89
C GLY A 30 -13.98 9.39 -1.55
N HIS A 31 -13.77 8.34 -0.76
CA HIS A 31 -12.95 8.35 0.44
C HIS A 31 -11.52 7.92 0.10
N THR A 32 -10.55 8.54 0.76
CA THR A 32 -9.12 8.22 0.62
C THR A 32 -8.47 8.23 1.99
N GLU A 33 -7.67 7.20 2.26
CA GLU A 33 -6.84 7.06 3.45
C GLU A 33 -5.36 6.98 3.04
N GLU A 34 -4.52 7.77 3.68
CA GLU A 34 -3.07 7.78 3.44
C GLU A 34 -2.33 7.21 4.65
N PHE A 35 -1.45 6.25 4.40
CA PHE A 35 -0.64 5.63 5.46
C PHE A 35 0.61 4.96 4.87
N VAL A 36 1.51 4.52 5.75
CA VAL A 36 2.73 3.81 5.36
C VAL A 36 2.47 2.30 5.37
N ALA A 37 2.81 1.63 4.27
CA ALA A 37 2.70 0.18 4.14
C ALA A 37 4.08 -0.47 3.98
N LYS A 38 4.19 -1.74 4.42
CA LYS A 38 5.36 -2.58 4.17
C LYS A 38 5.21 -3.26 2.81
N LEU A 39 6.25 -3.22 1.99
CA LEU A 39 6.31 -3.93 0.72
C LEU A 39 6.75 -5.38 0.95
N ASP A 40 5.88 -6.33 0.58
CA ASP A 40 6.16 -7.77 0.60
C ASP A 40 5.99 -8.35 -0.80
N CYS A 41 7.11 -8.62 -1.48
CA CYS A 41 7.12 -9.20 -2.83
C CYS A 41 6.73 -10.70 -2.85
N GLY A 42 6.60 -11.34 -1.69
CA GLY A 42 6.16 -12.73 -1.56
C GLY A 42 4.66 -12.87 -1.29
N ALA A 43 3.97 -11.79 -0.97
CA ALA A 43 2.54 -11.80 -0.70
C ALA A 43 1.71 -11.88 -2.00
N SER A 44 0.65 -12.69 -1.98
CA SER A 44 -0.33 -12.76 -3.09
C SER A 44 -1.47 -11.74 -2.94
N ALA A 45 -1.63 -11.16 -1.74
CA ALA A 45 -2.68 -10.20 -1.43
C ALA A 45 -2.13 -9.10 -0.52
N CYS A 46 -2.59 -7.86 -0.75
CA CYS A 46 -2.36 -6.76 0.17
C CYS A 46 -3.33 -6.88 1.35
N ILE A 47 -2.82 -6.70 2.56
CA ILE A 47 -3.61 -6.64 3.77
C ILE A 47 -3.43 -5.27 4.42
N PHE A 48 -4.48 -4.77 5.04
CA PHE A 48 -4.45 -3.52 5.80
C PHE A 48 -5.26 -3.67 7.07
N GLU A 49 -4.98 -2.84 8.06
CA GLU A 49 -5.70 -2.87 9.34
C GLU A 49 -7.18 -2.53 9.13
N ARG A 50 -8.05 -3.21 9.89
CA ARG A 50 -9.51 -3.00 9.85
C ARG A 50 -9.90 -1.52 9.90
N ALA A 51 -9.20 -0.73 10.72
CA ALA A 51 -9.45 0.69 10.90
C ALA A 51 -9.43 1.48 9.58
N HIS A 52 -8.52 1.15 8.65
CA HIS A 52 -8.47 1.81 7.34
C HIS A 52 -9.68 1.45 6.46
N GLY A 53 -10.14 0.19 6.54
CA GLY A 53 -11.35 -0.23 5.83
C GLY A 53 -12.60 0.47 6.35
N GLU A 54 -12.73 0.58 7.68
CA GLU A 54 -13.84 1.29 8.31
C GLU A 54 -13.82 2.79 7.94
N ALA A 55 -12.65 3.42 7.91
CA ALA A 55 -12.50 4.81 7.49
C ALA A 55 -12.88 5.04 6.02
N LEU A 56 -12.66 4.05 5.15
CA LEU A 56 -13.10 4.04 3.76
C LEU A 56 -14.58 3.69 3.57
N GLY A 57 -15.33 3.41 4.65
CA GLY A 57 -16.73 3.02 4.59
C GLY A 57 -16.95 1.57 4.15
N VAL A 58 -15.93 0.72 4.20
CA VAL A 58 -16.07 -0.72 3.95
C VAL A 58 -16.86 -1.36 5.08
N VAL A 59 -17.91 -2.10 4.73
CA VAL A 59 -18.62 -2.96 5.68
C VAL A 59 -17.85 -4.27 5.81
N ILE A 60 -16.84 -4.30 6.68
CA ILE A 60 -15.92 -5.45 6.85
C ILE A 60 -16.66 -6.76 7.14
N GLU A 61 -17.76 -6.70 7.89
CA GLU A 61 -18.57 -7.87 8.24
C GLU A 61 -19.38 -8.45 7.06
N ALA A 62 -19.38 -7.78 5.90
CA ALA A 62 -20.11 -8.24 4.73
C ALA A 62 -19.34 -9.27 3.88
N GLY A 63 -18.05 -9.50 4.17
CA GLY A 63 -17.17 -10.46 3.48
C GLY A 63 -16.27 -9.83 2.43
#